data_AF-A0A0A0ELH6-F1
#
_entry.id   AF-A0A0A0ELH6-F1
#
_cell.length_a   1.000
_cell.length_b   1.000
_cell.length_c   1.000
_cell.angle_alpha   90.00
_cell.angle_beta   90.00
_cell.angle_gamma   90.00
#
_symmetry.space_group_name_H-M   'P 1'
#
loop_
_entity.id
_entity.type
_entity.pdbx_description
1 polymer ?
#
loop_
_entity_poly.entity_id
_entity_poly.type
_entity_poly.pdbx_seq_one_letter_code
_entity_poly.pdbx_strand_id
1 'polypeptide(L)'
;MSGHHLSHPTSLAQRGIALVVVLILLLVMTLLGLAAMRGTLMEERMSANLLDRSLAFQAVEAALREGEALAATKPAMPPSGCVSGLCSRPDPTKPVDSQRWLASGFWNDGSGKWRDATVVVGNITAKPRFIVELMDTTLPTDGSCTTSIDVSPDAACTGTESRYRITAHSQAAGRAEVTLQSIYAVP
;
A
#
# COMPACT_ATOMS: atom_id res chain seq x y z
N MET A 1 73.53 23.50 -62.32
CA MET A 1 72.87 23.56 -60.99
C MET A 1 71.42 23.97 -61.23
N SER A 2 70.53 23.00 -61.48
CA SER A 2 69.10 23.26 -61.74
C SER A 2 68.29 22.81 -60.52
N GLY A 3 67.68 23.77 -59.82
CA GLY A 3 66.75 23.51 -58.73
C GLY A 3 65.34 23.33 -59.27
N HIS A 4 64.81 22.11 -59.20
CA HIS A 4 63.39 21.83 -59.42
C HIS A 4 62.60 22.26 -58.18
N HIS A 5 61.84 23.35 -58.28
CA HIS A 5 60.80 23.71 -57.32
C HIS A 5 59.59 22.81 -57.55
N LEU A 6 59.36 21.84 -56.65
CA LEU A 6 58.12 21.09 -56.56
C LEU A 6 57.08 21.94 -55.83
N SER A 7 56.18 22.57 -56.57
CA SER A 7 54.99 23.22 -56.04
C SER A 7 53.94 22.17 -55.66
N HIS A 8 53.78 21.93 -54.35
CA HIS A 8 52.65 21.17 -53.80
C HIS A 8 51.38 22.02 -53.88
N PRO A 9 50.30 21.58 -54.55
CA PRO A 9 49.02 22.26 -54.49
C PRO A 9 48.42 22.03 -53.10
N THR A 10 48.40 23.08 -52.27
CA THR A 10 47.59 23.10 -51.04
C THR A 10 46.12 23.12 -51.42
N SER A 11 45.38 22.06 -51.04
CA SER A 11 43.94 21.94 -51.21
C SER A 11 43.20 22.96 -50.34
N LEU A 12 43.01 24.18 -50.86
CA LEU A 12 42.17 25.21 -50.27
C LEU A 12 40.77 25.16 -50.89
N ALA A 13 40.01 24.12 -50.59
CA ALA A 13 38.60 24.06 -50.98
C ALA A 13 37.79 23.12 -50.05
N GLN A 14 37.73 23.42 -48.76
CA GLN A 14 36.73 22.83 -47.85
C GLN A 14 36.56 23.71 -46.61
N ARG A 15 35.75 24.77 -46.70
CA ARG A 15 35.43 25.63 -45.54
C ARG A 15 33.92 25.81 -45.26
N GLY A 16 33.04 25.13 -46.00
CA GLY A 16 31.58 25.17 -45.75
C GLY A 16 31.00 23.92 -45.07
N ILE A 17 31.50 22.74 -45.42
CA ILE A 17 30.87 21.45 -45.03
C ILE A 17 31.19 21.06 -43.57
N ALA A 18 32.36 21.43 -43.06
CA ALA A 18 32.78 21.07 -41.70
C ALA A 18 31.81 21.55 -40.62
N LEU A 19 31.27 22.77 -40.74
CA LEU A 19 30.32 23.33 -39.77
C LEU A 19 28.98 22.58 -39.78
N VAL A 20 28.51 22.15 -40.95
CA VAL A 20 27.29 21.35 -41.10
C VAL A 20 27.45 19.97 -40.49
N VAL A 21 28.59 19.31 -40.73
CA VAL A 21 28.90 18.00 -40.13
C VAL A 21 28.97 18.10 -38.61
N VAL A 22 29.67 19.11 -38.07
CA VAL A 22 29.73 19.34 -36.61
C VAL A 22 28.34 19.61 -36.03
N LEU A 23 27.51 20.42 -36.70
CA LEU A 23 26.15 20.70 -36.24
C LEU A 23 25.29 19.43 -36.19
N ILE A 24 25.36 18.58 -37.23
CA ILE A 24 24.63 17.30 -37.26
C ILE A 24 25.11 16.39 -36.13
N LEU A 25 26.42 16.29 -35.90
CA LEU A 25 26.97 15.46 -34.83
C LEU A 25 26.53 15.98 -33.44
N LEU A 26 26.55 17.29 -33.21
CA LEU A 26 26.04 17.91 -31.98
C LEU A 26 24.54 17.65 -31.79
N LEU A 27 23.74 17.75 -32.86
CA LEU A 27 22.32 17.42 -32.82
C LEU A 27 22.09 15.95 -32.45
N VAL A 28 22.83 15.02 -33.05
CA VAL A 28 22.71 13.59 -32.73
C VAL A 28 23.08 13.33 -31.26
N MET A 29 24.18 13.90 -30.78
CA MET A 29 24.59 13.76 -29.37
C MET A 29 23.56 14.32 -28.39
N THR A 30 22.98 15.49 -28.67
CA THR A 30 21.93 16.09 -27.82
C THR A 30 20.66 15.24 -27.78
N LEU A 31 20.23 14.67 -28.91
CA LEU A 31 19.08 13.77 -28.96
C LEU A 31 19.32 12.48 -28.16
N LEU A 32 20.52 11.91 -28.24
CA LEU A 32 20.90 10.74 -27.43
C LEU A 32 20.90 11.08 -25.93
N GLY A 33 21.43 12.25 -25.56
CA GLY A 33 21.38 12.76 -24.19
C GLY A 33 19.96 12.91 -23.66
N LEU A 34 19.07 13.52 -24.45
CA LEU A 34 17.65 13.67 -24.11
C LEU A 34 16.92 12.32 -23.98
N ALA A 35 17.20 11.38 -24.88
CA ALA A 35 16.61 10.04 -24.82
C ALA A 35 17.00 9.30 -23.54
N ALA A 36 18.27 9.36 -23.14
CA ALA A 36 18.75 8.78 -21.88
C ALA A 36 18.09 9.43 -20.66
N MET A 37 17.99 10.77 -20.61
CA MET A 37 17.32 11.49 -19.52
C MET A 37 15.83 11.16 -19.39
N ARG A 38 15.13 10.90 -20.51
CA ARG A 38 13.72 10.48 -20.45
C ARG A 38 13.56 9.11 -19.82
N GLY A 39 14.51 8.20 -20.03
CA GLY A 39 14.54 6.88 -19.40
C GLY A 39 14.71 6.98 -17.89
N THR A 40 15.70 7.74 -17.43
CA THR A 40 15.98 7.91 -15.99
C THR A 40 14.81 8.56 -15.25
N LEU A 41 14.14 9.54 -15.85
CA LEU A 41 12.94 10.16 -15.25
C LEU A 41 11.77 9.16 -15.08
N MET A 42 11.63 8.20 -16.00
CA MET A 42 10.60 7.18 -15.88
C MET A 42 10.90 6.21 -14.73
N GLU A 43 12.16 5.78 -14.61
CA GLU A 43 12.63 4.92 -13.52
C GLU A 43 12.49 5.62 -12.15
N GLU A 44 12.79 6.91 -12.07
CA GLU A 44 12.60 7.72 -10.86
C GLU A 44 11.13 7.80 -10.45
N ARG A 45 10.20 7.99 -11.39
CA ARG A 45 8.76 7.98 -11.07
C ARG A 45 8.27 6.62 -10.60
N MET A 46 8.77 5.54 -11.21
CA MET A 46 8.44 4.19 -10.78
C MET A 46 8.97 3.91 -9.37
N SER A 47 10.22 4.29 -9.07
CA SER A 47 10.81 4.10 -7.74
C SER A 47 10.09 4.95 -6.69
N ALA A 48 9.71 6.18 -7.01
CA ALA A 48 8.91 7.04 -6.13
C ALA A 48 7.54 6.42 -5.81
N ASN A 49 6.83 5.88 -6.82
CA ASN A 49 5.54 5.22 -6.61
C ASN A 49 5.67 3.94 -5.76
N LEU A 50 6.73 3.15 -5.96
CA LEU A 50 6.99 1.94 -5.17
C LEU A 50 7.31 2.30 -3.71
N LEU A 51 8.14 3.31 -3.50
CA LEU A 51 8.44 3.83 -2.16
C LEU A 51 7.16 4.30 -1.48
N ASP A 52 6.35 5.10 -2.16
CA ASP A 52 5.08 5.62 -1.62
C ASP A 52 4.12 4.50 -1.20
N ARG A 53 3.98 3.47 -2.04
CA ARG A 53 3.19 2.27 -1.71
C ARG A 53 3.75 1.50 -0.52
N SER A 54 5.06 1.39 -0.38
CA SER A 54 5.69 0.73 0.78
C SER A 54 5.44 1.48 2.09
N LEU A 55 5.50 2.81 2.07
CA LEU A 55 5.20 3.66 3.24
C LEU A 55 3.72 3.57 3.63
N ALA A 56 2.82 3.61 2.64
CA ALA A 56 1.40 3.38 2.87
C ALA A 56 1.15 1.99 3.46
N PHE A 57 1.81 0.94 2.96
CA PHE A 57 1.68 -0.41 3.49
C PHE A 57 2.13 -0.51 4.96
N GLN A 58 3.30 0.05 5.30
CA GLN A 58 3.79 0.08 6.68
C GLN A 58 2.83 0.83 7.62
N ALA A 59 2.25 1.94 7.16
CA ALA A 59 1.25 2.68 7.92
C ALA A 59 -0.02 1.84 8.15
N VAL A 60 -0.55 1.17 7.12
CA VAL A 60 -1.73 0.30 7.26
C VAL A 60 -1.45 -0.88 8.17
N GLU A 61 -0.26 -1.49 8.09
CA GLU A 61 0.11 -2.59 8.98
C GLU A 61 0.10 -2.15 10.45
N ALA A 62 0.64 -0.97 10.76
CA ALA A 62 0.58 -0.43 12.12
C ALA A 62 -0.88 -0.18 12.59
N ALA A 63 -1.75 0.34 11.72
CA ALA A 63 -3.16 0.50 12.02
C ALA A 63 -3.88 -0.84 12.22
N LEU A 64 -3.53 -1.85 11.42
CA LEU A 64 -4.04 -3.20 11.54
C LEU A 64 -3.69 -3.80 12.91
N ARG A 65 -2.42 -3.64 13.34
CA ARG A 65 -1.95 -4.05 14.67
C ARG A 65 -2.67 -3.34 15.81
N GLU A 66 -2.97 -2.05 15.66
CA GLU A 66 -3.77 -1.31 16.66
C GLU A 66 -5.21 -1.86 16.72
N GLY A 67 -5.81 -2.17 15.58
CA GLY A 67 -7.12 -2.83 15.53
C GLY A 67 -7.12 -4.22 16.16
N GLU A 68 -6.08 -5.02 15.95
CA GLU A 68 -5.89 -6.32 16.61
C GLU A 68 -5.74 -6.16 18.13
N ALA A 69 -4.95 -5.18 18.59
CA ALA A 69 -4.81 -4.87 20.00
C ALA A 69 -6.13 -4.44 20.65
N LEU A 70 -6.95 -3.65 19.93
CA LEU A 70 -8.30 -3.32 20.37
C LEU A 70 -9.20 -4.56 20.43
N ALA A 71 -9.17 -5.42 19.42
CA ALA A 71 -9.93 -6.67 19.38
C ALA A 71 -9.56 -7.61 20.55
N ALA A 72 -8.27 -7.69 20.90
CA ALA A 72 -7.76 -8.49 22.02
C ALA A 72 -8.38 -8.11 23.38
N THR A 73 -8.89 -6.89 23.53
CA THR A 73 -9.59 -6.44 24.74
C THR A 73 -11.03 -6.95 24.86
N LYS A 74 -11.54 -7.67 23.85
CA LYS A 74 -12.95 -8.10 23.71
C LYS A 74 -13.92 -6.92 23.92
N PRO A 75 -13.82 -5.85 23.10
CA PRO A 75 -14.57 -4.63 23.33
C PRO A 75 -16.08 -4.88 23.18
N ALA A 76 -16.87 -4.08 23.89
CA ALA A 76 -18.32 -4.07 23.71
C ALA A 76 -18.67 -3.58 22.29
N MET A 77 -19.31 -4.46 21.52
CA MET A 77 -19.67 -4.15 20.14
C MET A 77 -20.99 -3.39 20.08
N PRO A 78 -21.15 -2.42 19.15
CA PRO A 78 -22.43 -1.76 18.97
C PRO A 78 -23.48 -2.77 18.49
N PRO A 79 -24.77 -2.58 18.84
CA PRO A 79 -25.85 -3.49 18.43
C PRO A 79 -26.09 -3.48 16.92
N SER A 80 -25.74 -2.38 16.24
CA SER A 80 -25.85 -2.24 14.79
C SER A 80 -24.87 -1.21 14.26
N GLY A 81 -24.36 -1.41 13.05
CA GLY A 81 -23.53 -0.43 12.36
C GLY A 81 -22.14 -0.34 12.97
N CYS A 82 -21.52 0.83 12.88
CA CYS A 82 -20.17 1.07 13.39
C CYS A 82 -20.11 2.34 14.23
N VAL A 83 -19.35 2.31 15.32
CA VAL A 83 -19.09 3.43 16.21
C VAL A 83 -17.63 3.41 16.63
N SER A 84 -16.90 4.50 16.35
CA SER A 84 -15.51 4.70 16.77
C SER A 84 -14.56 3.58 16.36
N GLY A 85 -14.77 2.99 15.19
CA GLY A 85 -13.99 1.87 14.67
C GLY A 85 -14.48 0.48 15.09
N LEU A 86 -15.48 0.35 15.97
CA LEU A 86 -16.08 -0.95 16.32
C LEU A 86 -17.36 -1.16 15.52
N CYS A 87 -17.51 -2.32 14.90
CA CYS A 87 -18.61 -2.62 13.98
C CYS A 87 -19.34 -3.91 14.38
N SER A 88 -20.68 -3.86 14.39
CA SER A 88 -21.52 -5.03 14.64
C SER A 88 -21.28 -6.13 13.62
N ARG A 89 -21.69 -7.37 13.95
CA ARG A 89 -21.57 -8.51 13.05
C ARG A 89 -22.18 -8.18 11.67
N PRO A 90 -21.46 -8.44 10.57
CA PRO A 90 -22.00 -8.25 9.22
C PRO A 90 -23.17 -9.21 8.99
N ASP A 91 -24.22 -8.72 8.33
CA ASP A 91 -25.40 -9.51 7.99
C ASP A 91 -25.04 -10.48 6.84
N PRO A 92 -25.04 -11.81 7.08
CA PRO A 92 -24.63 -12.79 6.07
C PRO A 92 -25.64 -12.91 4.92
N THR A 93 -26.85 -12.35 5.06
CA THR A 93 -27.87 -12.35 4.00
C THR A 93 -27.64 -11.24 2.98
N LYS A 94 -26.77 -10.27 3.29
CA LYS A 94 -26.43 -9.19 2.38
C LYS A 94 -25.31 -9.62 1.43
N PRO A 95 -25.35 -9.15 0.17
CA PRO A 95 -24.34 -9.52 -0.80
C PRO A 95 -22.96 -8.99 -0.41
N VAL A 96 -21.90 -9.66 -0.89
CA VAL A 96 -20.50 -9.40 -0.49
C VAL A 96 -20.06 -7.97 -0.85
N ASP A 97 -20.65 -7.35 -1.85
CA ASP A 97 -20.42 -5.95 -2.23
C ASP A 97 -21.04 -4.93 -1.26
N SER A 98 -21.94 -5.34 -0.38
CA SER A 98 -22.51 -4.51 0.69
C SER A 98 -21.60 -4.38 1.92
N GLN A 99 -20.38 -4.92 1.84
CA GLN A 99 -19.34 -4.74 2.84
C GLN A 99 -19.12 -3.25 3.11
N ARG A 100 -19.17 -2.88 4.40
CA ARG A 100 -19.21 -1.47 4.82
C ARG A 100 -17.99 -0.68 4.34
N TRP A 101 -16.81 -1.31 4.32
CA TRP A 101 -15.56 -0.68 3.86
C TRP A 101 -15.45 -0.51 2.35
N LEU A 102 -16.33 -1.15 1.56
CA LEU A 102 -16.45 -0.94 0.11
C LEU A 102 -17.45 0.17 -0.23
N ALA A 103 -18.26 0.60 0.74
CA ALA A 103 -19.22 1.67 0.51
C ALA A 103 -18.49 2.97 0.13
N SER A 104 -18.96 3.61 -0.94
CA SER A 104 -18.34 4.84 -1.45
C SER A 104 -18.25 5.90 -0.35
N GLY A 105 -17.07 6.46 -0.16
CA GLY A 105 -16.81 7.49 0.84
C GLY A 105 -16.79 7.00 2.28
N PHE A 106 -16.95 5.69 2.59
CA PHE A 106 -16.96 5.17 3.96
C PHE A 106 -15.80 5.67 4.81
N TRP A 107 -14.58 5.63 4.25
CA TRP A 107 -13.38 6.08 4.96
C TRP A 107 -13.30 7.61 5.12
N ASN A 108 -14.11 8.39 4.40
CA ASN A 108 -14.06 9.86 4.37
C ASN A 108 -15.36 10.55 4.76
N ASP A 109 -16.40 9.80 5.13
CA ASP A 109 -17.76 10.32 5.33
C ASP A 109 -17.90 11.14 6.64
N GLY A 110 -16.85 11.23 7.46
CA GLY A 110 -16.86 11.94 8.74
C GLY A 110 -17.86 11.36 9.75
N SER A 111 -18.38 10.16 9.50
CA SER A 111 -19.47 9.56 10.28
C SER A 111 -19.05 9.03 11.66
N GLY A 112 -17.76 9.04 11.96
CA GLY A 112 -17.20 8.43 13.17
C GLY A 112 -17.30 6.91 13.20
N LYS A 113 -17.54 6.24 12.05
CA LYS A 113 -17.62 4.77 11.95
C LYS A 113 -16.27 4.07 12.03
N TRP A 114 -15.20 4.76 11.67
CA TRP A 114 -13.82 4.28 11.68
C TRP A 114 -13.00 4.99 12.75
N ARG A 115 -11.81 4.47 13.04
CA ARG A 115 -10.84 5.08 13.96
C ARG A 115 -9.56 5.42 13.22
N ASP A 116 -9.00 6.61 13.45
CA ASP A 116 -7.66 6.97 12.97
C ASP A 116 -6.59 6.33 13.87
N ALA A 117 -5.60 5.72 13.24
CA ALA A 117 -4.32 5.39 13.83
C ALA A 117 -3.32 6.49 13.46
N THR A 118 -2.45 6.90 14.38
CA THR A 118 -1.38 7.86 14.08
C THR A 118 -0.06 7.11 14.00
N VAL A 119 0.51 7.05 12.78
CA VAL A 119 1.73 6.26 12.52
C VAL A 119 2.81 7.16 11.97
N VAL A 120 3.98 7.13 12.59
CA VAL A 120 5.16 7.86 12.10
C VAL A 120 6.07 6.87 11.36
N VAL A 121 6.25 7.10 10.06
CA VAL A 121 7.15 6.32 9.20
C VAL A 121 8.25 7.24 8.70
N GLY A 122 9.42 7.19 9.34
CA GLY A 122 10.48 8.17 9.12
C GLY A 122 10.03 9.57 9.50
N ASN A 123 10.01 10.50 8.54
CA ASN A 123 9.60 11.89 8.74
C ASN A 123 8.14 12.16 8.35
N ILE A 124 7.38 11.13 7.99
CA ILE A 124 5.99 11.26 7.55
C ILE A 124 5.07 10.78 8.68
N THR A 125 4.11 11.62 9.04
CA THR A 125 2.99 11.21 9.90
C THR A 125 1.82 10.81 9.02
N ALA A 126 1.53 9.52 8.98
CA ALA A 126 0.36 8.96 8.30
C ALA A 126 -0.81 8.83 9.29
N LYS A 127 -2.03 9.01 8.78
CA LYS A 127 -3.27 8.76 9.52
C LYS A 127 -4.11 7.67 8.84
N PRO A 128 -3.62 6.43 8.80
CA PRO A 128 -4.43 5.29 8.37
C PRO A 128 -5.63 5.11 9.29
N ARG A 129 -6.69 4.52 8.75
CA ARG A 129 -7.95 4.28 9.45
C ARG A 129 -8.19 2.79 9.58
N PHE A 130 -8.91 2.38 10.61
CA PHE A 130 -9.30 0.99 10.77
C PHE A 130 -10.70 0.82 11.35
N ILE A 131 -11.24 -0.39 11.13
CA ILE A 131 -12.43 -0.92 11.77
C ILE A 131 -12.16 -2.33 12.30
N VAL A 132 -12.84 -2.68 13.37
CA VAL A 132 -12.88 -4.00 14.00
C VAL A 132 -14.32 -4.49 13.95
N GLU A 133 -14.57 -5.54 13.19
CA GLU A 133 -15.87 -6.17 13.02
C GLU A 133 -15.92 -7.46 13.82
N LEU A 134 -16.99 -7.65 14.61
CA LEU A 134 -17.21 -8.94 15.27
C LEU A 134 -17.69 -9.97 14.25
N MET A 135 -16.98 -11.08 14.11
CA MET A 135 -17.34 -12.15 13.20
C MET A 135 -18.09 -13.26 13.92
N ASP A 136 -17.60 -13.70 15.08
CA ASP A 136 -18.23 -14.73 15.89
C ASP A 136 -17.79 -14.64 17.37
N THR A 137 -18.59 -15.16 18.30
CA THR A 137 -18.26 -15.29 19.74
C THR A 137 -18.56 -16.70 20.27
N THR A 138 -19.00 -17.61 19.41
CA THR A 138 -19.53 -18.93 19.78
C THR A 138 -18.64 -20.08 19.30
N LEU A 139 -17.43 -19.75 18.84
CA LEU A 139 -16.51 -20.75 18.32
C LEU A 139 -15.86 -21.49 19.49
N PRO A 140 -15.78 -22.84 19.46
CA PRO A 140 -15.02 -23.57 20.46
C PRO A 140 -13.54 -23.19 20.35
N THR A 141 -12.87 -22.96 21.48
CA THR A 141 -11.43 -22.64 21.51
C THR A 141 -10.59 -23.79 20.95
N ASP A 142 -9.70 -23.49 19.99
CA ASP A 142 -8.75 -24.45 19.46
C ASP A 142 -7.87 -25.03 20.61
N GLY A 143 -8.01 -26.33 20.88
CA GLY A 143 -7.15 -27.06 21.84
C GLY A 143 -7.68 -27.27 23.26
N SER A 144 -8.91 -26.87 23.60
CA SER A 144 -9.46 -27.08 24.97
C SER A 144 -10.28 -28.36 25.17
N CYS A 145 -10.40 -29.23 24.15
CA CYS A 145 -11.26 -30.42 24.21
C CYS A 145 -10.45 -31.73 24.40
N THR A 146 -9.35 -31.71 25.16
CA THR A 146 -8.55 -32.93 25.46
C THR A 146 -8.36 -33.24 26.95
N THR A 147 -9.04 -32.55 27.87
CA THR A 147 -8.78 -32.71 29.32
C THR A 147 -9.64 -33.73 30.06
N SER A 148 -10.40 -34.59 29.39
CA SER A 148 -11.02 -35.74 30.06
C SER A 148 -10.75 -37.05 29.31
N ILE A 149 -10.28 -38.05 30.06
CA ILE A 149 -10.24 -39.47 29.65
C ILE A 149 -11.67 -39.99 29.37
N ASP A 150 -12.70 -39.31 29.88
CA ASP A 150 -14.09 -39.54 29.52
C ASP A 150 -14.46 -38.80 28.24
N VAL A 151 -14.69 -39.57 27.19
CA VAL A 151 -15.38 -39.19 25.96
C VAL A 151 -16.88 -39.26 26.21
N SER A 152 -17.39 -38.44 27.13
CA SER A 152 -18.84 -38.23 27.24
C SER A 152 -19.24 -37.16 26.23
N PRO A 153 -20.30 -37.35 25.44
CA PRO A 153 -20.78 -36.37 24.45
C PRO A 153 -21.31 -35.05 25.08
N ASP A 154 -21.26 -34.95 26.41
CA ASP A 154 -21.89 -33.90 27.22
C ASP A 154 -20.86 -32.95 27.85
N ALA A 155 -19.56 -33.19 27.68
CA ALA A 155 -18.51 -32.28 28.13
C ALA A 155 -18.46 -31.05 27.22
N ALA A 156 -19.40 -30.11 27.42
CA ALA A 156 -19.40 -28.83 26.74
C ALA A 156 -18.06 -28.14 26.94
N CYS A 157 -17.28 -27.97 25.87
CA CYS A 157 -16.04 -27.19 25.92
C CYS A 157 -16.41 -25.76 26.35
N THR A 158 -16.05 -25.36 27.56
CA THR A 158 -16.50 -24.10 28.19
C THR A 158 -15.74 -22.87 27.70
N GLY A 159 -14.73 -23.04 26.82
CA GLY A 159 -13.99 -21.96 26.18
C GLY A 159 -14.64 -21.55 24.86
N THR A 160 -15.13 -20.31 24.79
CA THR A 160 -15.61 -19.70 23.54
C THR A 160 -14.61 -18.65 23.04
N GLU A 161 -14.09 -18.87 21.84
CA GLU A 161 -13.26 -17.93 21.10
C GLU A 161 -14.13 -16.87 20.42
N SER A 162 -13.68 -15.61 20.50
CA SER A 162 -14.22 -14.51 19.70
C SER A 162 -13.36 -14.28 18.48
N ARG A 163 -13.96 -14.28 17.29
CA ARG A 163 -13.30 -13.91 16.05
C ARG A 163 -13.70 -12.53 15.61
N TYR A 164 -12.70 -11.74 15.24
CA TYR A 164 -12.85 -10.40 14.70
C TYR A 164 -12.25 -10.32 13.30
N ARG A 165 -12.83 -9.50 12.44
CA ARG A 165 -12.19 -9.06 11.19
C ARG A 165 -11.74 -7.63 11.38
N ILE A 166 -10.45 -7.38 11.23
CA ILE A 166 -9.90 -6.04 11.22
C ILE A 166 -9.70 -5.65 9.77
N THR A 167 -10.22 -4.49 9.39
CA THR A 167 -9.95 -3.87 8.08
C THR A 167 -9.26 -2.54 8.33
N ALA A 168 -8.06 -2.39 7.79
CA ALA A 168 -7.28 -1.16 7.88
C ALA A 168 -7.08 -0.58 6.48
N HIS A 169 -7.06 0.75 6.38
CA HIS A 169 -7.05 1.50 5.13
C HIS A 169 -6.16 2.73 5.27
N SER A 170 -5.27 2.96 4.31
CA SER A 170 -4.49 4.19 4.20
C SER A 170 -4.80 4.85 2.88
N GLN A 171 -5.12 6.12 2.96
CA GLN A 171 -5.32 6.99 1.82
C GLN A 171 -4.80 8.39 2.14
N ALA A 172 -4.15 9.00 1.15
CA ALA A 172 -3.76 10.40 1.19
C ALA A 172 -3.76 10.95 -0.24
N ALA A 173 -4.03 12.25 -0.39
CA ALA A 173 -4.10 12.87 -1.71
C ALA A 173 -2.75 12.76 -2.45
N GLY A 174 -2.79 12.22 -3.67
CA GLY A 174 -1.58 12.01 -4.49
C GLY A 174 -0.65 10.90 -3.99
N ARG A 175 -1.13 10.03 -3.09
CA ARG A 175 -0.40 8.90 -2.51
C ARG A 175 -1.06 7.59 -2.89
N ALA A 176 -0.33 6.49 -2.74
CA ALA A 176 -0.82 5.13 -2.88
C ALA A 176 -1.89 4.82 -1.83
N GLU A 177 -2.98 4.23 -2.29
CA GLU A 177 -4.04 3.70 -1.44
C GLU A 177 -3.78 2.22 -1.15
N VAL A 178 -3.89 1.84 0.12
CA VAL A 178 -3.64 0.46 0.56
C VAL A 178 -4.72 0.04 1.56
N THR A 179 -5.27 -1.16 1.39
CA THR A 179 -6.20 -1.80 2.33
C THR A 179 -5.62 -3.14 2.76
N LEU A 180 -5.62 -3.41 4.07
CA LEU A 180 -5.28 -4.72 4.63
C LEU A 180 -6.44 -5.27 5.44
N GLN A 181 -6.56 -6.61 5.45
CA GLN A 181 -7.55 -7.31 6.25
C GLN A 181 -6.90 -8.46 7.01
N SER A 182 -7.32 -8.65 8.26
CA SER A 182 -6.89 -9.74 9.15
C SER A 182 -8.09 -10.36 9.82
N ILE A 183 -8.06 -11.68 10.01
CA ILE A 183 -9.00 -12.39 10.89
C ILE A 183 -8.23 -12.71 12.17
N TYR A 184 -8.70 -12.15 13.29
CA TYR A 184 -8.04 -12.23 14.58
C TYR A 184 -8.90 -13.04 15.55
N ALA A 185 -8.29 -14.09 16.10
CA ALA A 185 -8.89 -14.98 17.09
C ALA A 185 -8.50 -14.50 18.50
N VAL A 186 -9.50 -14.40 19.39
CA VAL A 186 -9.30 -14.03 20.80
C VAL A 186 -9.91 -15.13 21.67
N PRO A 187 -9.10 -15.94 22.37
CA PRO A 187 -9.59 -16.96 23.29
C PRO A 187 -10.29 -16.32 24.49
#